data_AF-A0A662IWG7-F1
#
_entry.id   AF-A0A662IWG7-F1
#
_cell.length_a   1.000
_cell.length_b   1.000
_cell.length_c   1.000
_cell.angle_alpha   90.00
_cell.angle_beta   90.00
_cell.angle_gamma   90.00
#
_symmetry.space_group_name_H-M   'P 1'
#
loop_
_entity.id
_entity.type
_entity.pdbx_description
1 polymer ?
#
loop_
_entity_poly.entity_id
_entity_poly.type
_entity_poly.pdbx_seq_one_letter_code
_entity_poly.pdbx_strand_id
1 'polypeptide(L)'
;MTTENSDIDFVVYGSKNCFRVHGVLQELLEKQEAELARLSVEELKRLYGEREAKVSLEKFIEQEGRKVIQAKFKDREFFVRFIKDPEEVEERYGDRRYKPMGRAEIVARVVDASDAIFTPCTYIVNEVRFLEGRSVEKLTEITSFRGRFCEQAYEGDLIAARGKLEMVTDRNGETHYRLLLGGDPNDYLLAVDD
;
A
#
# COMPACT_ATOMS: atom_id res chain seq x y z
N MET A 1 -10.61 -24.85 -9.95
CA MET A 1 -10.22 -25.89 -8.99
C MET A 1 -9.92 -25.19 -7.68
N THR A 2 -10.75 -25.37 -6.66
CA THR A 2 -10.52 -24.80 -5.34
C THR A 2 -9.62 -25.76 -4.58
N THR A 3 -8.41 -25.35 -4.21
CA THR A 3 -7.50 -26.16 -3.39
C THR A 3 -7.84 -25.95 -1.92
N GLU A 4 -7.43 -26.88 -1.06
CA GLU A 4 -7.58 -26.75 0.41
C GLU A 4 -6.83 -25.55 1.00
N ASN A 5 -5.97 -24.90 0.21
CA ASN A 5 -5.21 -23.69 0.55
C ASN A 5 -5.81 -22.40 -0.05
N SER A 6 -7.00 -22.45 -0.67
CA SER A 6 -7.65 -21.24 -1.19
C SER A 6 -7.88 -20.26 -0.04
N ASP A 7 -7.35 -19.06 -0.16
CA ASP A 7 -7.68 -17.91 0.68
C ASP A 7 -9.10 -17.40 0.37
N ILE A 8 -9.61 -16.55 1.25
CA ILE A 8 -10.87 -15.85 1.05
C ILE A 8 -10.57 -14.44 0.54
N ASP A 9 -10.89 -14.15 -0.72
CA ASP A 9 -10.77 -12.81 -1.28
C ASP A 9 -12.11 -12.07 -1.24
N PHE A 10 -12.15 -10.97 -0.49
CA PHE A 10 -13.26 -10.02 -0.52
C PHE A 10 -12.89 -8.81 -1.36
N VAL A 11 -13.89 -8.29 -2.10
CA VAL A 11 -13.80 -6.96 -2.71
C VAL A 11 -14.95 -6.13 -2.20
N VAL A 12 -14.63 -4.95 -1.67
CA VAL A 12 -15.61 -4.00 -1.15
C VAL A 12 -15.50 -2.73 -1.99
N TYR A 13 -16.67 -2.24 -2.44
CA TYR A 13 -16.78 -1.07 -3.31
C TYR A 13 -17.40 0.12 -2.57
N GLY A 14 -16.93 1.31 -2.94
CA GLY A 14 -17.39 2.60 -2.42
C GLY A 14 -16.66 2.98 -1.14
N SER A 15 -16.08 4.19 -1.12
CA SER A 15 -15.19 4.66 -0.05
C SER A 15 -15.85 4.58 1.32
N LYS A 16 -17.12 5.00 1.41
CA LYS A 16 -17.89 4.92 2.66
C LYS A 16 -18.05 3.48 3.18
N ASN A 17 -18.30 2.52 2.28
CA ASN A 17 -18.43 1.11 2.66
C ASN A 17 -17.08 0.52 3.03
N CYS A 18 -16.03 0.87 2.29
CA CYS A 18 -14.67 0.44 2.55
C CYS A 18 -14.22 0.85 3.95
N PHE A 19 -14.36 2.13 4.31
CA PHE A 19 -14.01 2.60 5.66
C PHE A 19 -14.86 1.95 6.75
N ARG A 20 -16.15 1.72 6.49
CA ARG A 20 -17.02 1.03 7.46
C ARG A 20 -16.57 -0.41 7.70
N VAL A 21 -16.28 -1.16 6.64
CA VAL A 21 -15.80 -2.54 6.74
C VAL A 21 -14.42 -2.58 7.40
N HIS A 22 -13.50 -1.71 6.98
CA HIS A 22 -12.18 -1.57 7.59
C HIS A 22 -12.29 -1.32 9.09
N GLY A 23 -13.09 -0.35 9.53
CA GLY A 23 -13.28 -0.03 10.95
C GLY A 23 -13.86 -1.20 11.76
N VAL A 24 -14.87 -1.90 11.22
CA VAL A 24 -15.44 -3.09 11.89
C VAL A 24 -14.41 -4.21 11.99
N LEU A 25 -13.65 -4.48 10.92
CA LEU A 25 -12.60 -5.50 10.95
C LEU A 25 -11.52 -5.15 11.97
N GLN A 26 -11.10 -3.88 12.03
CA GLN A 26 -10.14 -3.40 13.00
C GLN A 26 -10.63 -3.66 14.43
N GLU A 27 -11.87 -3.25 14.75
CA GLU A 27 -12.45 -3.47 16.08
C GLU A 27 -12.54 -4.96 16.45
N LEU A 28 -12.99 -5.81 15.52
CA LEU A 28 -13.12 -7.24 15.78
C LEU A 28 -11.76 -7.92 15.97
N LEU A 29 -10.75 -7.53 15.20
CA LEU A 29 -9.37 -8.03 15.35
C LEU A 29 -8.73 -7.57 16.66
N GLU A 30 -8.97 -6.33 17.10
CA GLU A 30 -8.47 -5.81 18.38
C GLU A 30 -9.14 -6.51 19.57
N LYS A 31 -10.46 -6.77 19.49
CA LYS A 31 -11.23 -7.45 20.54
C LYS A 31 -11.12 -8.97 20.51
N GLN A 32 -10.49 -9.55 19.47
CA GLN A 32 -10.42 -11.00 19.22
C GLN A 32 -11.81 -11.67 19.20
N GLU A 33 -12.75 -11.03 18.50
CA GLU A 33 -14.14 -11.47 18.39
C GLU A 33 -14.43 -12.13 17.03
N ALA A 34 -15.59 -12.76 16.91
CA ALA A 34 -16.10 -13.33 15.66
C ALA A 34 -15.16 -14.33 14.96
N GLU A 35 -14.33 -15.04 15.73
CA GLU A 35 -13.35 -16.01 15.22
C GLU A 35 -12.32 -15.37 14.26
N LEU A 36 -12.11 -14.05 14.37
CA LEU A 36 -11.10 -13.30 13.64
C LEU A 36 -9.81 -13.19 14.44
N ALA A 37 -8.67 -13.37 13.77
CA ALA A 37 -7.36 -13.21 14.36
C ALA A 37 -6.36 -12.65 13.37
N ARG A 38 -5.43 -11.80 13.85
CA ARG A 38 -4.27 -11.37 13.06
C ARG A 38 -3.37 -12.57 12.74
N LEU A 39 -2.53 -12.42 11.71
CA LEU A 39 -1.49 -13.41 11.40
C LEU A 39 -0.52 -13.54 12.58
N SER A 40 -0.14 -14.78 12.91
CA SER A 40 0.89 -15.05 13.92
C SER A 40 2.27 -14.62 13.43
N VAL A 41 3.24 -14.54 14.33
CA VAL A 41 4.64 -14.24 13.97
C VAL A 41 5.21 -15.29 13.01
N GLU A 42 4.87 -16.57 13.19
CA GLU A 42 5.27 -17.66 12.30
C GLU A 42 4.65 -17.51 10.90
N GLU A 43 3.38 -17.12 10.83
CA GLU A 43 2.67 -16.86 9.57
C GLU A 43 3.27 -15.65 8.85
N LEU A 44 3.59 -14.57 9.58
CA LEU A 44 4.28 -13.40 9.04
C LEU A 44 5.70 -13.72 8.56
N LYS A 45 6.43 -14.62 9.25
CA LYS A 45 7.74 -15.12 8.80
C LYS A 45 7.63 -15.93 7.51
N ARG A 46 6.58 -16.74 7.35
CA ARG A 46 6.29 -17.44 6.10
C ARG A 46 6.01 -16.42 4.98
N LEU A 47 5.12 -15.47 5.23
CA LEU A 47 4.74 -14.42 4.29
C LEU A 47 5.96 -13.56 3.87
N TYR A 48 6.88 -13.28 4.79
CA TYR A 48 8.14 -12.59 4.50
C TYR A 48 8.96 -13.32 3.43
N GLY A 49 9.09 -14.64 3.57
CA GLY A 49 9.78 -15.50 2.59
C GLY A 49 9.08 -15.54 1.24
N GLU A 50 7.75 -15.72 1.24
CA GLU A 50 6.93 -15.74 0.02
C GLU A 50 6.99 -14.43 -0.77
N ARG A 51 7.08 -13.29 -0.07
CA ARG A 51 7.18 -11.97 -0.70
C ARG A 51 8.59 -11.59 -1.12
N GLU A 52 9.58 -12.45 -0.82
CA GLU A 52 11.02 -12.19 -0.97
C GLU A 52 11.41 -10.79 -0.48
N ALA A 53 10.83 -10.37 0.65
CA ALA A 53 10.91 -9.01 1.14
C ALA A 53 12.37 -8.57 1.33
N LYS A 54 12.68 -7.34 0.90
CA LYS A 54 14.04 -6.77 0.95
C LYS A 54 14.26 -5.86 2.18
N VAL A 55 13.30 -5.85 3.10
CA VAL A 55 13.33 -5.07 4.35
C VAL A 55 13.72 -5.99 5.51
N SER A 56 14.04 -5.45 6.69
CA SER A 56 14.30 -6.31 7.85
C SER A 56 13.05 -7.09 8.26
N LEU A 57 13.25 -8.33 8.71
CA LEU A 57 12.14 -9.18 9.18
C LEU A 57 11.35 -8.52 10.32
N GLU A 58 12.04 -7.83 11.22
CA GLU A 58 11.43 -7.11 12.35
C GLU A 58 10.46 -6.03 11.86
N LYS A 59 10.91 -5.15 10.96
CA LYS A 59 10.06 -4.10 10.37
C LYS A 59 8.92 -4.68 9.54
N PHE A 60 9.18 -5.78 8.82
CA PHE A 60 8.13 -6.46 8.08
C PHE A 60 7.03 -6.99 9.00
N ILE A 61 7.39 -7.68 10.10
CA ILE A 61 6.42 -8.18 11.08
C ILE A 61 5.64 -7.03 11.72
N GLU A 62 6.32 -5.93 12.04
CA GLU A 62 5.70 -4.72 12.58
C GLU A 62 4.63 -4.14 11.62
N GLN A 63 5.00 -3.90 10.36
CA GLN A 63 4.11 -3.25 9.38
C GLN A 63 3.02 -4.18 8.82
N GLU A 64 3.32 -5.46 8.58
CA GLU A 64 2.31 -6.41 8.11
C GLU A 64 1.40 -6.88 9.23
N GLY A 65 1.91 -7.03 10.45
CA GLY A 65 1.14 -7.50 11.60
C GLY A 65 0.02 -6.55 12.02
N ARG A 66 0.17 -5.25 11.75
CA ARG A 66 -0.86 -4.23 12.01
C ARG A 66 -1.96 -4.14 10.95
N LYS A 67 -1.79 -4.77 9.78
CA LYS A 67 -2.77 -4.69 8.69
C LYS A 67 -4.10 -5.31 9.04
N VAL A 68 -5.17 -4.71 8.56
CA VAL A 68 -6.55 -5.16 8.75
C VAL A 68 -7.06 -5.92 7.52
N ILE A 69 -6.55 -5.54 6.34
CA ILE A 69 -6.91 -6.16 5.06
C ILE A 69 -6.43 -7.61 4.90
N GLN A 70 -5.52 -8.11 5.74
CA GLN A 70 -5.04 -9.49 5.70
C GLN A 70 -5.01 -10.08 7.10
N ALA A 71 -5.85 -11.09 7.35
CA ALA A 71 -5.95 -11.76 8.64
C ALA A 71 -6.55 -13.17 8.47
N LYS A 72 -7.00 -13.80 9.57
CA LYS A 72 -7.65 -15.12 9.57
C LYS A 72 -9.07 -15.08 10.10
N PHE A 73 -9.92 -15.93 9.51
CA PHE A 73 -11.22 -16.31 10.05
C PHE A 73 -11.27 -17.83 10.18
N LYS A 74 -11.45 -18.38 11.39
CA LYS A 74 -11.48 -19.85 11.63
C LYS A 74 -10.27 -20.59 11.01
N ASP A 75 -9.06 -20.07 11.22
CA ASP A 75 -7.79 -20.56 10.66
C ASP A 75 -7.64 -20.49 9.14
N ARG A 76 -8.54 -19.78 8.46
CA ARG A 76 -8.44 -19.50 7.03
C ARG A 76 -7.97 -18.06 6.80
N GLU A 77 -6.86 -17.89 6.09
CA GLU A 77 -6.41 -16.57 5.66
C GLU A 77 -7.42 -15.93 4.70
N PHE A 78 -7.63 -14.63 4.87
CA PHE A 78 -8.42 -13.81 3.96
C PHE A 78 -7.66 -12.54 3.58
N PHE A 79 -8.02 -12.00 2.42
CA PHE A 79 -7.60 -10.69 1.96
C PHE A 79 -8.83 -9.85 1.61
N VAL A 80 -8.83 -8.57 1.98
CA VAL A 80 -9.89 -7.62 1.63
C VAL A 80 -9.31 -6.54 0.73
N ARG A 81 -9.87 -6.42 -0.48
CA ARG A 81 -9.56 -5.35 -1.41
C ARG A 81 -10.61 -4.26 -1.32
N PHE A 82 -10.19 -3.07 -0.90
CA PHE A 82 -11.02 -1.87 -0.92
C PHE A 82 -10.86 -1.11 -2.24
N ILE A 83 -11.98 -0.80 -2.90
CA ILE A 83 -12.01 -0.12 -4.20
C ILE A 83 -12.99 1.06 -4.12
N LYS A 84 -12.54 2.24 -4.58
CA LYS A 84 -13.42 3.40 -4.75
C LYS A 84 -14.44 3.13 -5.85
N ASP A 85 -15.66 3.63 -5.70
CA ASP A 85 -16.62 3.60 -6.79
C ASP A 85 -16.12 4.49 -7.95
N PRO A 86 -16.44 4.16 -9.23
CA PRO A 86 -16.01 4.98 -10.36
C PRO A 86 -16.45 6.45 -10.26
N GLU A 87 -17.55 6.73 -9.58
CA GLU A 87 -18.09 8.07 -9.37
C GLU A 87 -17.29 8.89 -8.32
N GLU A 88 -16.52 8.22 -7.46
CA GLU A 88 -15.66 8.84 -6.45
C GLU A 88 -14.27 9.21 -7.01
N VAL A 89 -13.97 8.80 -8.24
CA VAL A 89 -12.68 9.05 -8.89
C VAL A 89 -12.87 10.13 -9.96
N GLU A 90 -12.28 11.30 -9.72
CA GLU A 90 -12.36 12.42 -10.67
C GLU A 90 -11.56 12.17 -11.96
N GLU A 91 -10.47 11.40 -11.86
CA GLU A 91 -9.60 11.07 -12.99
C GLU A 91 -10.30 10.12 -13.97
N ARG A 92 -10.44 10.54 -15.23
CA ARG A 92 -10.90 9.67 -16.33
C ARG A 92 -9.72 9.09 -17.09
N TYR A 93 -9.95 7.96 -17.75
CA TYR A 93 -8.95 7.39 -18.64
C TYR A 93 -8.52 8.40 -19.71
N GLY A 94 -7.21 8.65 -19.79
CA GLY A 94 -6.62 9.63 -20.71
C GLY A 94 -6.40 11.02 -20.11
N ASP A 95 -6.94 11.32 -18.92
CA ASP A 95 -6.70 12.59 -18.24
C ASP A 95 -5.25 12.71 -17.74
N ARG A 96 -4.59 11.59 -17.47
CA ARG A 96 -3.17 11.57 -17.09
C ARG A 96 -2.35 10.74 -18.08
N ARG A 97 -1.15 11.23 -18.36
CA ARG A 97 -0.11 10.52 -19.13
C ARG A 97 1.09 10.28 -18.24
N TYR A 98 1.60 9.06 -18.29
CA TYR A 98 2.71 8.60 -17.45
C TYR A 98 3.92 8.32 -18.33
N LYS A 99 5.07 8.92 -18.00
CA LYS A 99 6.35 8.66 -18.68
C LYS A 99 7.34 8.06 -17.69
N PRO A 100 7.87 6.85 -17.94
CA PRO A 100 8.88 6.26 -17.06
C PRO A 100 10.19 7.05 -17.13
N MET A 101 10.79 7.31 -15.97
CA MET A 101 12.01 8.11 -15.81
C MET A 101 13.16 7.32 -15.16
N GLY A 102 13.00 6.01 -15.03
CA GLY A 102 13.95 5.11 -14.36
C GLY A 102 13.41 4.61 -13.03
N ARG A 103 14.32 4.20 -12.15
CA ARG A 103 14.01 3.76 -10.79
C ARG A 103 14.70 4.68 -9.80
N ALA A 104 14.08 4.85 -8.65
CA ALA A 104 14.58 5.71 -7.59
C ALA A 104 14.34 5.09 -6.23
N GLU A 105 15.18 5.48 -5.29
CA GLU A 105 15.04 5.19 -3.87
C GLU A 105 15.01 6.52 -3.13
N ILE A 106 14.03 6.71 -2.24
CA ILE A 106 13.77 7.97 -1.57
C ILE A 106 13.53 7.78 -0.08
N VAL A 107 13.76 8.85 0.66
CA VAL A 107 13.17 9.08 1.99
C VAL A 107 12.21 10.26 1.86
N ALA A 108 11.02 10.16 2.44
CA ALA A 108 10.02 11.22 2.39
C ALA A 108 9.11 11.17 3.61
N ARG A 109 8.39 12.26 3.87
CA ARG A 109 7.37 12.30 4.94
C ARG A 109 5.99 12.17 4.33
N VAL A 110 5.16 11.29 4.89
CA VAL A 110 3.77 11.12 4.46
C VAL A 110 2.93 12.23 5.05
N VAL A 111 2.24 12.98 4.18
CA VAL A 111 1.37 14.10 4.57
C VAL A 111 -0.11 13.80 4.39
N ASP A 112 -0.46 12.76 3.64
CA ASP A 112 -1.82 12.24 3.54
C ASP A 112 -1.76 10.75 3.20
N ALA A 113 -2.42 9.94 4.03
CA ALA A 113 -2.57 8.50 3.88
C ALA A 113 -4.05 8.06 3.79
N SER A 114 -4.97 8.99 3.47
CA SER A 114 -6.41 8.73 3.34
C SER A 114 -6.71 7.63 2.33
N ASP A 115 -5.85 7.51 1.31
CA ASP A 115 -5.99 6.52 0.24
C ASP A 115 -5.16 5.24 0.47
N ALA A 116 -4.52 5.08 1.64
CA ALA A 116 -3.60 3.99 1.93
C ALA A 116 -4.27 2.60 1.98
N ILE A 117 -5.58 2.52 2.23
CA ILE A 117 -6.31 1.24 2.31
C ILE A 117 -6.79 0.74 0.94
N PHE A 118 -6.87 1.62 -0.07
CA PHE A 118 -7.51 1.31 -1.35
C PHE A 118 -6.56 0.60 -2.32
N THR A 119 -7.11 0.04 -3.39
CA THR A 119 -6.35 -0.35 -4.58
C THR A 119 -6.81 0.47 -5.79
N PRO A 120 -5.94 1.28 -6.43
CA PRO A 120 -4.57 1.58 -5.99
C PRO A 120 -4.53 2.28 -4.63
N CYS A 121 -3.47 2.04 -3.86
CA CYS A 121 -3.16 2.82 -2.67
C CYS A 121 -2.26 3.99 -3.06
N THR A 122 -2.51 5.16 -2.48
CA THR A 122 -1.71 6.36 -2.70
C THR A 122 -1.36 7.01 -1.38
N TYR A 123 -0.10 7.41 -1.25
CA TYR A 123 0.45 8.19 -0.16
C TYR A 123 0.93 9.52 -0.72
N ILE A 124 0.41 10.63 -0.23
CA ILE A 124 0.94 11.96 -0.58
C ILE A 124 2.14 12.22 0.30
N VAL A 125 3.22 12.70 -0.30
CA VAL A 125 4.51 12.87 0.38
C VAL A 125 5.13 14.24 0.13
N ASN A 126 5.90 14.71 1.09
CA ASN A 126 6.77 15.88 0.96
C ASN A 126 8.17 15.58 1.53
N GLU A 127 9.01 16.62 1.63
CA GLU A 127 10.38 16.50 2.19
C GLU A 127 11.23 15.40 1.53
N VAL A 128 11.00 15.18 0.23
CA VAL A 128 11.58 14.06 -0.52
C VAL A 128 13.09 14.24 -0.69
N ARG A 129 13.85 13.25 -0.24
CA ARG A 129 15.30 13.11 -0.46
C ARG A 129 15.57 11.86 -1.27
N PHE A 130 16.31 11.99 -2.37
CA PHE A 130 16.72 10.85 -3.19
C PHE A 130 17.99 10.21 -2.64
N LEU A 131 17.94 8.91 -2.39
CA LEU A 131 19.08 8.06 -2.01
C LEU A 131 19.74 7.45 -3.26
N GLU A 132 18.93 6.99 -4.22
CA GLU A 132 19.40 6.45 -5.49
C GLU A 132 18.54 6.93 -6.66
N GLY A 133 19.10 6.89 -7.86
CA GLY A 133 18.40 7.22 -9.10
C GLY A 133 18.39 8.71 -9.43
N ARG A 134 17.59 9.07 -10.44
CA ARG A 134 17.49 10.46 -10.91
C ARG A 134 16.69 11.30 -9.92
N SER A 135 17.31 12.34 -9.38
CA SER A 135 16.60 13.36 -8.61
C SER A 135 15.69 14.18 -9.51
N VAL A 136 14.49 14.48 -9.01
CA VAL A 136 13.50 15.34 -9.66
C VAL A 136 12.89 16.28 -8.64
N GLU A 137 12.45 17.44 -9.13
CA GLU A 137 11.66 18.35 -8.33
C GLU A 137 10.18 17.92 -8.37
N LYS A 138 9.43 18.14 -7.28
CA LYS A 138 7.99 17.81 -7.18
C LYS A 138 7.63 16.33 -7.34
N LEU A 139 8.34 15.44 -6.64
CA LEU A 139 7.77 14.12 -6.34
C LEU A 139 6.72 14.29 -5.25
N THR A 140 5.44 14.05 -5.59
CA THR A 140 4.30 14.39 -4.72
C THR A 140 3.57 13.17 -4.16
N GLU A 141 3.73 12.01 -4.78
CA GLU A 141 2.97 10.82 -4.38
C GLU A 141 3.75 9.52 -4.58
N ILE A 142 3.40 8.53 -3.77
CA ILE A 142 3.80 7.13 -3.90
C ILE A 142 2.53 6.33 -4.14
N THR A 143 2.48 5.56 -5.21
CA THR A 143 1.26 4.83 -5.62
C THR A 143 1.57 3.35 -5.88
N SER A 144 0.64 2.46 -5.54
CA SER A 144 0.72 1.05 -5.92
C SER A 144 -0.63 0.44 -6.26
N PHE A 145 -0.63 -0.46 -7.23
CA PHE A 145 -1.79 -1.29 -7.59
C PHE A 145 -1.74 -2.67 -6.91
N ARG A 146 -0.77 -2.91 -6.01
CA ARG A 146 -0.62 -4.18 -5.30
C ARG A 146 -1.03 -4.00 -3.84
N GLY A 147 -1.98 -4.82 -3.39
CA GLY A 147 -2.49 -4.80 -2.02
C GLY A 147 -1.44 -4.92 -0.92
N ARG A 148 -0.27 -5.51 -1.22
CA ARG A 148 0.85 -5.62 -0.29
C ARG A 148 1.42 -4.26 0.16
N PHE A 149 1.19 -3.19 -0.59
CA PHE A 149 1.63 -1.84 -0.24
C PHE A 149 0.54 -0.99 0.42
N CYS A 150 -0.68 -1.51 0.55
CA CYS A 150 -1.71 -0.88 1.37
C CYS A 150 -1.31 -0.93 2.86
N GLU A 151 -1.74 0.06 3.64
CA GLU A 151 -1.55 0.14 5.09
C GLU A 151 -0.07 0.13 5.57
N GLN A 152 0.88 0.42 4.68
CA GLN A 152 2.32 0.39 4.99
C GLN A 152 2.82 1.61 5.76
N ALA A 153 2.11 2.73 5.69
CA ALA A 153 2.46 3.97 6.38
C ALA A 153 1.21 4.75 6.77
N TYR A 154 1.35 5.62 7.76
CA TYR A 154 0.33 6.56 8.21
C TYR A 154 0.76 8.00 7.96
N GLU A 155 -0.20 8.93 8.05
CA GLU A 155 0.11 10.35 8.02
C GLU A 155 1.09 10.72 9.15
N GLY A 156 2.12 11.48 8.81
CA GLY A 156 3.21 11.88 9.70
C GLY A 156 4.44 10.98 9.64
N ASP A 157 4.31 9.72 9.18
CA ASP A 157 5.43 8.77 9.11
C ASP A 157 6.54 9.29 8.20
N LEU A 158 7.79 9.17 8.67
CA LEU A 158 8.96 9.19 7.79
C LEU A 158 9.08 7.81 7.13
N ILE A 159 9.20 7.77 5.80
CA ILE A 159 9.26 6.51 5.06
C ILE A 159 10.50 6.46 4.15
N ALA A 160 10.99 5.26 3.92
CA ALA A 160 11.88 4.92 2.83
C ALA A 160 11.12 4.10 1.78
N ALA A 161 11.31 4.41 0.50
CA ALA A 161 10.63 3.72 -0.58
C ALA A 161 11.51 3.57 -1.83
N ARG A 162 11.37 2.44 -2.51
CA ARG A 162 12.05 2.15 -3.78
C ARG A 162 11.03 1.72 -4.82
N GLY A 163 11.07 2.38 -5.98
CA GLY A 163 10.10 2.15 -7.04
C GLY A 163 10.49 2.71 -8.40
N LYS A 164 9.55 2.62 -9.34
CA LYS A 164 9.67 3.24 -10.66
C LYS A 164 9.31 4.72 -10.54
N LEU A 165 10.23 5.59 -10.95
CA LEU A 165 9.97 7.01 -11.04
C LEU A 165 9.18 7.30 -12.33
N GLU A 166 8.04 7.97 -12.20
CA GLU A 166 7.20 8.36 -13.34
C GLU A 166 6.96 9.87 -13.32
N MET A 167 7.12 10.50 -14.48
CA MET A 167 6.61 11.85 -14.71
C MET A 167 5.14 11.73 -15.09
N VAL A 168 4.29 12.44 -14.37
CA VAL A 168 2.85 12.51 -14.61
C VAL A 168 2.57 13.84 -15.29
N THR A 169 1.80 13.81 -16.37
CA THR A 169 1.27 15.00 -17.04
C THR A 169 -0.24 14.93 -16.99
N ASP A 170 -0.87 15.94 -16.39
CA ASP A 170 -2.33 16.02 -16.30
C ASP A 170 -2.96 16.53 -17.61
N ARG A 171 -4.29 16.64 -17.64
CA ARG A 171 -5.06 17.11 -18.80
C ARG A 171 -4.79 18.58 -19.17
N ASN A 172 -4.30 19.38 -18.22
CA ASN A 172 -3.96 20.77 -18.41
C ASN A 172 -2.50 20.96 -18.87
N GLY A 173 -1.71 19.88 -18.89
CA GLY A 173 -0.29 19.89 -19.21
C GLY A 173 0.62 20.17 -18.01
N GLU A 174 0.07 20.26 -16.79
CA GLU A 174 0.86 20.39 -15.57
C GLU A 174 1.59 19.08 -15.27
N THR A 175 2.84 19.21 -14.81
CA THR A 175 3.71 18.07 -14.55
C THR A 175 4.12 17.97 -13.08
N HIS A 176 4.10 16.74 -12.59
CA HIS A 176 4.67 16.33 -11.30
C HIS A 176 5.26 14.93 -11.43
N TYR A 177 5.82 14.41 -10.35
CA TYR A 177 6.40 13.07 -10.33
C TYR A 177 5.77 12.20 -9.26
N ARG A 178 5.74 10.90 -9.53
CA ARG A 178 5.35 9.88 -8.57
C ARG A 178 6.34 8.74 -8.51
N LEU A 179 6.34 8.02 -7.39
CA LEU A 179 7.00 6.73 -7.25
C LEU A 179 5.96 5.60 -7.34
N LEU A 180 6.02 4.80 -8.40
CA LEU A 180 5.13 3.65 -8.60
C LEU A 180 5.78 2.37 -8.04
N LEU A 181 5.09 1.68 -7.13
CA LEU A 181 5.54 0.45 -6.48
C LEU A 181 4.79 -0.79 -7.00
N GLY A 182 5.45 -1.95 -6.95
CA GLY A 182 4.89 -3.26 -7.25
C GLY A 182 5.13 -3.77 -8.67
N GLY A 183 6.01 -3.10 -9.41
CA GLY A 183 6.46 -3.50 -10.74
C GLY A 183 7.78 -4.28 -10.74
N ASP A 184 8.51 -4.29 -9.62
CA ASP A 184 9.79 -4.98 -9.43
C ASP A 184 9.81 -5.69 -8.07
N PRO A 185 10.39 -6.90 -7.94
CA PRO A 185 10.50 -7.61 -6.67
C PRO A 185 11.24 -6.84 -5.57
N ASN A 186 12.13 -5.92 -5.96
CA ASN A 186 12.89 -5.07 -5.04
C ASN A 186 12.14 -3.79 -4.63
N ASP A 187 10.90 -3.58 -5.12
CA ASP A 187 10.07 -2.46 -4.65
C ASP A 187 9.68 -2.65 -3.18
N TYR A 188 9.87 -1.61 -2.38
CA TYR A 188 9.53 -1.59 -0.96
C TYR A 188 8.98 -0.22 -0.53
N LEU A 189 8.22 -0.21 0.57
CA LEU A 189 7.77 0.98 1.29
C LEU A 189 7.82 0.64 2.79
N LEU A 190 8.61 1.40 3.54
CA LEU A 190 8.91 1.09 4.93
C LEU A 190 8.89 2.37 5.78
N ALA A 191 8.22 2.34 6.93
CA ALA A 191 8.33 3.37 7.95
C ALA A 191 9.71 3.29 8.62
N VAL A 192 10.42 4.42 8.63
CA VAL A 192 11.75 4.57 9.24
C VAL A 192 11.66 5.52 10.43
N ASP A 193 12.60 5.38 11.36
CA ASP A 193 12.72 6.31 12.48
C ASP A 193 13.34 7.64 12.00
N ASP A 194 12.88 8.76 12.57
CA ASP A 194 13.39 10.13 12.28
C ASP A 194 14.87 10.33 12.71
#